data_AF-A0A420DZJ6-F1
#
_entry.id   AF-A0A420DZJ6-F1
#
_cell.length_a   1.000
_cell.length_b   1.000
_cell.length_c   1.000
_cell.angle_alpha   90.00
_cell.angle_beta   90.00
_cell.angle_gamma   90.00
#
_symmetry.space_group_name_H-M   'P 1'
#
loop_
_entity.id
_entity.type
_entity.pdbx_description
1 polymer ?
#
loop_
_entity_poly.entity_id
_entity_poly.type
_entity_poly.pdbx_seq_one_letter_code
_entity_poly.pdbx_strand_id
1 'polypeptide(L)'
;MSNQLNFKELNFKLAVINELMYVQEVLQPKLDVYEFIEKKRNLTSSKAYNIIEEEGYEVIPEVLEYFKTLEITSEMVKNIEELHMDGGEEIYGQIIPFWDGEDDVFSVNSAVDSTLLPNLKSVSLLYSENDSLLEEFQEKGIEADWL
;
A
#
# COMPACT_ATOMS: atom_id res chain seq x y z
N MET A 1 -12.18 -4.72 -21.71
CA MET A 1 -11.64 -3.35 -21.70
C MET A 1 -11.11 -3.11 -20.30
N SER A 2 -9.87 -2.67 -20.17
CA SER A 2 -9.30 -2.32 -18.86
C SER A 2 -9.78 -0.93 -18.49
N ASN A 3 -10.36 -0.78 -17.30
CA ASN A 3 -10.82 0.51 -16.78
C ASN A 3 -10.00 0.87 -15.54
N GLN A 4 -9.74 2.16 -15.34
CA GLN A 4 -9.15 2.67 -14.11
C GLN A 4 -10.08 2.41 -12.93
N LEU A 5 -9.52 1.88 -11.84
CA LEU A 5 -10.22 1.63 -10.60
C LEU A 5 -10.18 2.87 -9.69
N ASN A 6 -11.28 3.14 -9.00
CA ASN A 6 -11.41 4.25 -8.06
C ASN A 6 -11.49 3.69 -6.65
N PHE A 7 -10.36 3.73 -5.94
CA PHE A 7 -10.27 3.37 -4.52
C PHE A 7 -10.80 4.51 -3.66
N LYS A 8 -11.61 4.16 -2.66
CA LYS A 8 -12.14 5.06 -1.62
C LYS A 8 -11.31 4.99 -0.34
N GLU A 9 -10.64 3.87 -0.12
CA GLU A 9 -9.77 3.59 1.01
C GLU A 9 -8.32 3.62 0.51
N LEU A 10 -7.51 4.51 1.08
CA LEU A 10 -6.11 4.70 0.69
C LEU A 10 -5.20 3.52 1.06
N ASN A 11 -5.25 3.05 2.30
CA ASN A 11 -4.43 1.96 2.80
C ASN A 11 -4.75 0.63 2.08
N PHE A 12 -6.01 0.42 1.69
CA PHE A 12 -6.38 -0.71 0.83
C PHE A 12 -5.75 -0.56 -0.56
N LYS A 13 -5.74 0.66 -1.12
CA LYS A 13 -5.02 0.95 -2.37
C LYS A 13 -3.51 0.69 -2.22
N LEU A 14 -2.91 1.06 -1.10
CA LEU A 14 -1.49 0.80 -0.82
C LEU A 14 -1.20 -0.70 -0.79
N ALA A 15 -2.02 -1.51 -0.11
CA ALA A 15 -1.88 -2.97 -0.11
C ALA A 15 -1.95 -3.56 -1.54
N VAL A 16 -2.87 -3.07 -2.38
CA VAL A 16 -2.96 -3.49 -3.78
C VAL A 16 -1.73 -3.08 -4.58
N ILE A 17 -1.21 -1.86 -4.38
CA ILE A 17 0.03 -1.42 -5.04
C ILE A 17 1.20 -2.29 -4.58
N ASN A 18 1.28 -2.62 -3.29
CA ASN A 18 2.32 -3.46 -2.73
C ASN A 18 2.36 -4.83 -3.40
N GLU A 19 1.20 -5.50 -3.44
CA GLU A 19 1.03 -6.79 -4.09
C GLU A 19 1.45 -6.74 -5.56
N LEU A 20 1.03 -5.71 -6.31
CA LEU A 20 1.36 -5.59 -7.73
C LEU A 20 2.82 -5.21 -8.01
N MET A 21 3.40 -4.35 -7.18
CA MET A 21 4.72 -3.75 -7.42
C MET A 21 5.85 -4.57 -6.81
N TYR A 22 5.71 -5.00 -5.56
CA TYR A 22 6.78 -5.63 -4.80
C TYR A 22 6.69 -7.15 -4.75
N VAL A 23 5.47 -7.71 -4.71
CA VAL A 23 5.23 -9.16 -4.63
C VAL A 23 5.14 -9.81 -6.02
N GLN A 24 4.17 -9.41 -6.84
CA GLN A 24 3.96 -9.96 -8.18
C GLN A 24 4.89 -9.34 -9.23
N GLU A 25 5.47 -8.18 -8.93
CA GLU A 25 6.39 -7.44 -9.80
C GLU A 25 5.81 -7.07 -11.18
N VAL A 26 4.48 -7.00 -11.32
CA VAL A 26 3.79 -6.62 -12.57
C VAL A 26 3.63 -5.11 -12.76
N LEU A 27 3.72 -4.34 -11.67
CA LEU A 27 3.69 -2.88 -11.67
C LEU A 27 5.12 -2.35 -11.51
N GLN A 28 5.68 -1.82 -12.60
CA GLN A 28 7.10 -1.43 -12.69
C GLN A 28 7.25 0.03 -13.16
N PRO A 29 8.37 0.71 -12.81
CA PRO A 29 9.43 0.23 -11.92
C PRO A 29 9.01 0.19 -10.44
N LYS A 30 9.66 -0.66 -9.63
CA LYS A 30 9.61 -0.58 -8.15
C LYS A 30 10.08 0.81 -7.69
N LEU A 31 9.38 1.39 -6.72
CA LEU A 31 9.81 2.65 -6.12
C LEU A 31 10.87 2.38 -5.06
N ASP A 32 11.98 3.10 -5.15
CA ASP A 32 12.99 3.21 -4.11
C ASP A 32 12.98 4.67 -3.63
N VAL A 33 12.68 4.89 -2.36
CA VAL A 33 12.48 6.21 -1.76
C VAL A 33 13.72 7.09 -1.84
N TYR A 34 14.92 6.51 -1.73
CA TYR A 34 16.18 7.24 -1.81
C TYR A 34 16.41 7.73 -3.25
N GLU A 35 16.27 6.85 -4.25
CA GLU A 35 16.36 7.23 -5.65
C GLU A 35 15.24 8.20 -6.06
N PHE A 36 14.03 8.00 -5.52
CA PHE A 36 12.88 8.82 -5.80
C PHE A 36 13.11 10.24 -5.30
N ILE A 37 13.55 10.42 -4.06
CA ILE A 37 13.85 11.74 -3.48
C ILE A 37 15.06 12.39 -4.14
N GLU A 38 16.10 11.60 -4.48
CA GLU A 38 17.24 12.09 -5.27
C GLU A 38 16.77 12.76 -6.56
N LYS A 39 15.94 12.07 -7.34
CA LYS A 39 15.42 12.57 -8.62
C LYS A 39 14.41 13.69 -8.44
N LYS A 40 13.45 13.52 -7.53
CA LYS A 40 12.32 14.45 -7.30
C LYS A 40 12.80 15.81 -6.81
N ARG A 41 13.81 15.84 -5.94
CA ARG A 41 14.36 17.07 -5.35
C ARG A 41 15.67 17.53 -6.03
N ASN A 42 16.11 16.86 -7.10
CA ASN A 42 17.33 17.16 -7.86
C ASN A 42 18.58 17.23 -6.96
N LEU A 43 18.81 16.14 -6.21
CA LEU A 43 19.88 15.99 -5.23
C LEU A 43 20.96 15.02 -5.72
N THR A 44 22.07 14.96 -5.00
CA THR A 44 23.02 13.84 -5.07
C THR A 44 22.58 12.73 -4.13
N SER A 45 22.94 11.47 -4.38
CA SER A 45 22.57 10.33 -3.54
C SER A 45 22.88 10.53 -2.05
N SER A 46 24.05 11.08 -1.70
CA SER A 46 24.41 11.37 -0.30
C SER A 46 23.49 12.41 0.38
N LYS A 47 22.97 13.37 -0.40
CA LYS A 47 22.02 14.37 0.13
C LYS A 47 20.62 13.78 0.28
N ALA A 48 20.19 12.95 -0.66
CA ALA A 48 18.93 12.22 -0.53
C ALA A 48 18.96 11.32 0.71
N TYR A 49 20.06 10.58 0.92
CA TYR A 49 20.27 9.79 2.13
C TYR A 49 20.13 10.62 3.41
N ASN A 50 20.84 11.76 3.51
CA ASN A 50 20.73 12.62 4.70
C ASN A 50 19.32 13.16 4.93
N ILE A 51 18.58 13.47 3.86
CA ILE A 51 17.18 13.90 3.97
C ILE A 51 16.31 12.76 4.52
N ILE A 52 16.50 11.53 4.02
CA ILE A 52 15.74 10.38 4.54
C ILE A 52 16.11 10.09 6.00
N GLU A 53 17.37 10.24 6.39
CA GLU A 53 17.77 10.12 7.82
C GLU A 53 17.05 11.13 8.72
N GLU A 54 16.73 12.31 8.19
CA GLU A 54 16.03 13.38 8.93
C GLU A 54 14.50 13.25 8.87
N GLU A 55 13.93 12.93 7.71
CA GLU A 55 12.49 12.92 7.43
C GLU A 55 11.85 11.52 7.55
N GLY A 56 12.66 10.45 7.58
CA GLY A 56 12.20 9.07 7.39
C GLY A 56 11.38 8.46 8.53
N TYR A 57 11.25 9.16 9.66
CA TYR A 57 10.39 8.79 10.78
C TYR A 57 8.93 9.21 10.57
N GLU A 58 8.66 9.99 9.54
CA GLU A 58 7.33 10.51 9.19
C GLU A 58 7.02 10.21 7.72
N VAL A 59 5.78 10.44 7.32
CA VAL A 59 5.35 10.28 5.93
C VAL A 59 6.15 11.22 5.01
N ILE A 60 6.85 10.65 4.03
CA ILE A 60 7.46 11.40 2.93
C ILE A 60 6.36 11.81 1.94
N PRO A 61 5.95 13.11 1.89
CA PRO A 61 4.71 13.49 1.20
C PRO A 61 4.75 13.23 -0.30
N GLU A 62 5.91 13.37 -0.94
CA GLU A 62 6.05 13.14 -2.38
C GLU A 62 5.89 11.67 -2.76
N VAL A 63 6.27 10.75 -1.88
CA VAL A 63 6.10 9.30 -2.11
C VAL A 63 4.64 8.90 -1.92
N LEU A 64 4.01 9.38 -0.84
CA LEU A 64 2.59 9.11 -0.62
C LEU A 64 1.73 9.66 -1.78
N GLU A 65 2.05 10.86 -2.27
CA GLU A 65 1.35 11.47 -3.41
C GLU A 65 1.56 10.67 -4.71
N TYR A 66 2.75 10.11 -4.91
CA TYR A 66 3.02 9.21 -6.03
C TYR A 66 2.08 7.98 -5.99
N PHE A 67 1.99 7.28 -4.86
CA PHE A 67 1.11 6.11 -4.75
C PHE A 67 -0.38 6.47 -4.81
N LYS A 68 -0.77 7.62 -4.24
CA LYS A 68 -2.13 8.16 -4.37
C LYS A 68 -2.54 8.38 -5.81
N THR A 69 -1.64 8.91 -6.64
CA THR A 69 -1.91 9.23 -8.05
C THR A 69 -1.68 8.07 -9.01
N LEU A 70 -1.05 6.98 -8.55
CA LEU A 70 -0.78 5.81 -9.36
C LEU A 70 -2.08 5.18 -9.87
N GLU A 71 -2.20 5.02 -11.19
CA GLU A 71 -3.39 4.47 -11.82
C GLU A 71 -3.33 2.93 -11.80
N ILE A 72 -4.28 2.32 -11.12
CA ILE A 72 -4.46 0.87 -11.11
C ILE A 72 -5.67 0.53 -11.94
N THR A 73 -5.53 -0.48 -12.80
CA THR A 73 -6.58 -0.87 -13.73
C THR A 73 -7.18 -2.21 -13.38
N SER A 74 -8.42 -2.44 -13.81
CA SER A 74 -9.16 -3.68 -13.56
C SER A 74 -8.47 -4.93 -14.09
N GLU A 75 -7.56 -4.81 -15.07
CA GLU A 75 -6.77 -5.93 -15.56
C GLU A 75 -5.66 -6.34 -14.59
N MET A 76 -5.02 -5.37 -13.94
CA MET A 76 -3.86 -5.61 -13.07
C MET A 76 -4.25 -6.42 -11.83
N VAL A 77 -5.43 -6.13 -11.26
CA VAL A 77 -5.88 -6.73 -10.00
C VAL A 77 -6.51 -8.12 -10.15
N LYS A 78 -6.66 -8.63 -11.39
CA LYS A 78 -7.38 -9.90 -11.62
C LYS A 78 -6.71 -11.09 -10.98
N ASN A 79 -5.39 -11.07 -10.83
CA ASN A 79 -4.64 -12.19 -10.29
C ASN A 79 -4.40 -12.06 -8.78
N ILE A 80 -4.92 -11.02 -8.14
CA ILE A 80 -4.84 -10.86 -6.69
C ILE A 80 -5.89 -11.77 -6.06
N GLU A 81 -5.42 -12.82 -5.40
CA GLU A 81 -6.26 -13.74 -4.62
C GLU A 81 -6.13 -13.51 -3.11
N GLU A 82 -5.02 -12.94 -2.67
CA GLU A 82 -4.72 -12.68 -1.26
C GLU A 82 -4.11 -11.29 -1.13
N LEU A 83 -4.39 -10.60 -0.03
CA LEU A 83 -3.67 -9.38 0.35
C LEU A 83 -3.10 -9.54 1.76
N HIS A 84 -1.81 -9.28 1.88
CA HIS A 84 -1.09 -9.25 3.14
C HIS A 84 -0.78 -7.79 3.48
N MET A 85 -1.26 -7.32 4.63
CA MET A 85 -1.02 -5.98 5.13
C MET A 85 -0.20 -6.10 6.42
N ASP A 86 1.05 -6.53 6.30
CA ASP A 86 1.98 -6.66 7.43
C ASP A 86 2.78 -5.37 7.66
N GLY A 87 3.17 -5.10 8.92
CA GLY A 87 3.98 -3.93 9.25
C GLY A 87 5.31 -3.87 8.48
N GLY A 88 5.83 -5.02 8.07
CA GLY A 88 7.05 -5.15 7.26
C GLY A 88 6.86 -5.08 5.75
N GLU A 89 5.66 -4.78 5.23
CA GLU A 89 5.46 -4.66 3.78
C GLU A 89 6.30 -3.52 3.18
N GLU A 90 6.92 -3.81 2.03
CA GLU A 90 7.92 -2.93 1.41
C GLU A 90 7.37 -1.52 1.15
N ILE A 91 6.11 -1.41 0.70
CA ILE A 91 5.50 -0.10 0.41
C ILE A 91 5.49 0.84 1.61
N TYR A 92 5.36 0.32 2.84
CA TYR A 92 5.29 1.14 4.05
C TYR A 92 6.65 1.77 4.35
N GLY A 93 7.73 1.00 4.20
CA GLY A 93 9.11 1.51 4.26
C GLY A 93 9.46 2.49 3.12
N GLN A 94 8.70 2.48 2.02
CA GLN A 94 8.86 3.52 1.00
C GLN A 94 8.19 4.84 1.41
N ILE A 95 7.12 4.81 2.20
CA ILE A 95 6.35 5.99 2.62
C ILE A 95 6.90 6.58 3.92
N ILE A 96 7.19 5.74 4.91
CA ILE A 96 7.83 6.08 6.18
C ILE A 96 9.05 5.14 6.35
N PRO A 97 10.24 5.53 5.85
CA PRO A 97 11.46 4.71 5.84
C PRO A 97 11.87 4.02 7.15
N PHE A 98 11.55 4.64 8.29
CA PHE A 98 11.90 4.14 9.61
C PHE A 98 10.66 3.82 10.45
N TRP A 99 9.53 3.53 9.80
CA TRP A 99 8.35 3.04 10.51
C TRP A 99 8.66 1.72 11.20
N ASP A 100 8.29 1.63 12.46
CA ASP A 100 8.50 0.45 13.30
C ASP A 100 7.32 -0.52 13.29
N GLY A 101 6.22 -0.14 12.65
CA GLY A 101 5.00 -0.96 12.58
C GLY A 101 4.14 -0.92 13.84
N GLU A 102 4.44 -0.04 14.81
CA GLU A 102 3.77 -0.05 16.12
C GLU A 102 2.45 0.75 16.17
N ASP A 103 2.19 1.62 15.19
CA ASP A 103 0.98 2.44 15.11
C ASP A 103 0.00 2.00 14.01
N ASP A 104 -1.13 2.72 13.89
CA ASP A 104 -2.26 2.40 13.01
C ASP A 104 -2.24 3.19 11.68
N VAL A 105 -1.12 3.85 11.34
CA VAL A 105 -1.06 4.77 10.20
C VAL A 105 -1.43 4.10 8.86
N PHE A 106 -1.13 2.81 8.72
CA PHE A 106 -1.43 2.01 7.53
C PHE A 106 -2.60 1.03 7.71
N SER A 107 -3.33 1.10 8.84
CA SER A 107 -4.49 0.24 9.06
C SER A 107 -5.64 0.60 8.12
N VAL A 108 -6.24 -0.43 7.50
CA VAL A 108 -7.47 -0.27 6.71
C VAL A 108 -8.66 -0.16 7.64
N ASN A 109 -9.64 0.67 7.31
CA ASN A 109 -10.83 0.88 8.14
C ASN A 109 -12.16 0.51 7.47
N SER A 110 -12.15 0.04 6.22
CA SER A 110 -13.37 -0.44 5.54
C SER A 110 -13.05 -1.45 4.44
N ALA A 111 -13.93 -2.44 4.27
CA ALA A 111 -13.85 -3.41 3.17
C ALA A 111 -14.46 -2.90 1.85
N VAL A 112 -14.79 -1.60 1.71
CA VAL A 112 -15.53 -1.06 0.55
C VAL A 112 -14.87 -1.38 -0.81
N ASP A 113 -13.55 -1.34 -0.87
CA ASP A 113 -12.78 -1.50 -2.10
C ASP A 113 -12.44 -2.96 -2.43
N SER A 114 -12.74 -3.91 -1.53
CA SER A 114 -12.59 -5.36 -1.81
C SER A 114 -13.37 -5.80 -3.05
N THR A 115 -14.50 -5.13 -3.33
CA THR A 115 -15.33 -5.38 -4.53
C THR A 115 -14.63 -5.02 -5.84
N LEU A 116 -13.53 -4.27 -5.81
CA LEU A 116 -12.72 -3.95 -6.97
C LEU A 116 -11.83 -5.13 -7.40
N LEU A 117 -11.60 -6.10 -6.50
CA LEU A 117 -10.74 -7.27 -6.73
C LEU A 117 -11.64 -8.51 -6.93
N PRO A 118 -11.91 -8.92 -8.18
CA PRO A 118 -12.92 -9.94 -8.46
C PRO A 118 -12.55 -11.36 -7.98
N ASN A 119 -11.28 -11.61 -7.67
CA ASN A 119 -10.76 -12.92 -7.29
C ASN A 119 -10.16 -12.94 -5.87
N LEU A 120 -10.33 -11.87 -5.08
CA LEU A 120 -9.83 -11.82 -3.71
C LEU A 120 -10.56 -12.85 -2.84
N LYS A 121 -9.80 -13.67 -2.14
CA LYS A 121 -10.27 -14.78 -1.29
C LYS A 121 -9.92 -14.55 0.17
N SER A 122 -8.76 -13.97 0.47
CA SER A 122 -8.34 -13.71 1.84
C SER A 122 -7.62 -12.37 2.00
N VAL A 123 -7.71 -11.81 3.20
CA VAL A 123 -6.94 -10.65 3.65
C VAL A 123 -6.36 -10.89 5.04
N SER A 124 -5.09 -10.51 5.22
CA SER A 124 -4.46 -10.40 6.53
C SER A 124 -4.22 -8.93 6.84
N LEU A 125 -4.77 -8.46 7.96
CA LEU A 125 -4.92 -7.03 8.26
C LEU A 125 -4.10 -6.63 9.50
N LEU A 126 -3.49 -5.45 9.45
CA LEU A 126 -3.11 -4.72 10.65
C LEU A 126 -4.36 -4.46 11.50
N TYR A 127 -4.18 -4.41 12.82
CA TYR A 127 -5.25 -4.07 13.73
C TYR A 127 -5.88 -2.72 13.37
N SER A 128 -7.20 -2.66 13.36
CA SER A 128 -7.99 -1.44 13.16
C SER A 128 -8.94 -1.25 14.33
N GLU A 129 -9.22 0.02 14.67
CA GLU A 129 -10.26 0.35 15.66
C GLU A 129 -11.68 0.05 15.16
N ASN A 130 -11.87 -0.26 13.87
CA ASN A 130 -13.13 -0.74 13.34
C ASN A 130 -13.32 -2.23 13.69
N ASP A 131 -13.95 -2.49 14.84
CA ASP A 131 -14.29 -3.83 15.31
C ASP A 131 -15.11 -4.67 14.32
N SER A 132 -15.84 -4.03 13.38
CA SER A 132 -16.66 -4.71 12.37
C SER A 132 -15.90 -5.04 11.09
N LEU A 133 -14.63 -4.65 10.95
CA LEU A 133 -13.90 -4.76 9.69
C LEU A 133 -13.77 -6.20 9.18
N LEU A 134 -13.45 -7.16 10.06
CA LEU A 134 -13.37 -8.57 9.66
C LEU A 134 -14.74 -9.07 9.15
N GLU A 135 -15.82 -8.70 9.83
CA GLU A 135 -17.18 -9.05 9.42
C GLU A 135 -17.53 -8.44 8.05
N GLU A 136 -17.13 -7.20 7.78
CA GLU A 136 -17.36 -6.55 6.46
C GLU A 136 -16.72 -7.32 5.30
N PHE A 137 -15.53 -7.92 5.50
CA PHE A 137 -14.89 -8.78 4.51
C PHE A 137 -15.58 -10.14 4.40
N GLN A 138 -15.91 -10.75 5.54
CA GLN A 138 -16.56 -12.06 5.60
C GLN A 138 -17.94 -12.05 4.94
N GLU A 139 -18.73 -10.98 5.11
CA GLU A 139 -20.01 -10.78 4.42
C GLU A 139 -19.88 -10.75 2.88
N LYS A 140 -18.68 -10.43 2.37
CA LYS A 140 -18.34 -10.45 0.94
C LYS A 140 -17.77 -11.79 0.49
N GLY A 141 -17.69 -12.78 1.37
CA GLY A 141 -17.12 -14.10 1.11
C GLY A 141 -15.59 -14.11 1.08
N ILE A 142 -14.96 -13.15 1.76
CA ILE A 142 -13.50 -13.03 1.87
C ILE A 142 -13.09 -13.45 3.29
N GLU A 143 -12.16 -14.38 3.40
CA GLU A 143 -11.55 -14.75 4.67
C GLU A 143 -10.72 -13.56 5.19
N ALA A 144 -10.87 -13.22 6.47
CA ALA A 144 -10.21 -12.05 7.04
C ALA A 144 -9.78 -12.33 8.46
N ASP A 145 -8.50 -12.08 8.73
CA ASP A 145 -7.88 -12.26 10.03
C ASP A 145 -6.95 -11.08 10.36
N TRP A 146 -6.78 -10.81 11.65
CA TRP A 146 -5.75 -9.91 12.16
C TRP A 146 -4.39 -10.59 12.14
N LEU A 147 -3.32 -9.80 11.93
CA LEU A 147 -1.92 -10.23 12.13
C LEU A 147 -1.49 -10.20 13.60
#